data_AF-A0A969AQC5-F1
#
_entry.id   AF-A0A969AQC5-F1
#
_cell.length_a   1.000
_cell.length_b   1.000
_cell.length_c   1.000
_cell.angle_alpha   90.00
_cell.angle_beta   90.00
_cell.angle_gamma   90.00
#
_symmetry.space_group_name_H-M   'P 1'
#
loop_
_entity.id
_entity.type
_entity.pdbx_description
1 polymer ?
#
loop_
_entity_poly.entity_id
_entity_poly.type
_entity_poly.pdbx_seq_one_letter_code
_entity_poly.pdbx_strand_id
1 'polypeptide(L)'
;MNCSSCHQDVATQAFVARPDQESCRSCHEQAVDTFLLGKHGIRLREGQTPLTPALARLPMKAEAHDLQMTCATCHDAHSVNTVQAAVDSCLTCHNDSHSLNYENSRHADLFAADRTLPQPSGSSVSCATCHLPRHELQKGDSSITLVNHNNTYTLLPRDRMVKAVCMNCHGVEYSYNSIFDDALVEANFDQPPSLSLETFDMVRAFEEKRTDSGSE
;
A
#
# COMPACT_ATOMS: atom_id res chain seq x y z
N MET A 1 -23.44 -6.99 -10.60
CA MET A 1 -22.78 -8.25 -10.18
C MET A 1 -23.76 -9.05 -9.34
N ASN A 2 -23.85 -10.37 -9.54
CA ASN A 2 -24.66 -11.30 -8.73
C ASN A 2 -23.82 -12.54 -8.35
N CYS A 3 -24.38 -13.47 -7.58
CA CYS A 3 -23.65 -14.64 -7.07
C CYS A 3 -23.01 -15.48 -8.18
N SER A 4 -23.76 -15.80 -9.24
CA SER A 4 -23.28 -16.62 -10.36
C SER A 4 -22.23 -15.91 -11.21
N SER A 5 -22.12 -14.59 -11.13
CA SER A 5 -21.07 -13.84 -11.85
C SER A 5 -19.66 -14.21 -11.37
N CYS A 6 -19.54 -14.70 -10.13
CA CYS A 6 -18.25 -15.09 -9.53
C CYS A 6 -18.21 -16.57 -9.15
N HIS A 7 -19.32 -17.12 -8.66
CA HIS A 7 -19.38 -18.48 -8.11
C HIS A 7 -19.89 -19.54 -9.11
N GLN A 8 -19.90 -19.26 -10.40
CA GLN A 8 -20.29 -20.25 -11.40
C GLN A 8 -19.18 -20.43 -12.43
N ASP A 9 -18.76 -21.67 -12.64
CA ASP A 9 -17.82 -22.00 -13.69
C ASP A 9 -18.47 -21.78 -15.07
N VAL A 10 -17.77 -21.07 -15.96
CA VAL A 10 -18.31 -20.64 -17.26
C VAL A 10 -18.58 -21.83 -18.19
N ALA A 11 -17.77 -22.88 -18.13
CA ALA A 11 -17.85 -24.02 -19.04
C ALA A 11 -18.86 -25.08 -18.58
N THR A 12 -18.89 -25.36 -17.28
CA THR A 12 -19.66 -26.46 -16.68
C THR A 12 -20.94 -25.99 -15.99
N GLN A 13 -21.08 -24.68 -15.76
CA GLN A 13 -22.16 -24.07 -14.97
C GLN A 13 -22.22 -24.55 -13.51
N ALA A 14 -21.19 -25.25 -13.03
CA ALA A 14 -21.10 -25.75 -11.67
C ALA A 14 -20.81 -24.62 -10.67
N PHE A 15 -21.26 -24.80 -9.42
CA PHE A 15 -20.96 -23.86 -8.34
C PHE A 15 -19.49 -23.95 -7.90
N VAL A 16 -18.83 -22.82 -7.84
CA VAL A 16 -17.46 -22.63 -7.36
C VAL A 16 -17.51 -21.94 -6.01
N ALA A 17 -17.26 -22.69 -4.93
CA ALA A 17 -17.38 -22.15 -3.57
C ALA A 17 -16.36 -21.03 -3.28
N ARG A 18 -15.16 -21.11 -3.86
CA ARG A 18 -14.08 -20.15 -3.69
C ARG A 18 -13.50 -19.79 -5.06
N PRO A 19 -14.02 -18.74 -5.70
CA PRO A 19 -13.49 -18.26 -6.96
C PRO A 19 -12.05 -17.77 -6.78
N ASP A 20 -11.23 -17.94 -7.81
CA ASP A 20 -9.86 -17.42 -7.81
C ASP A 20 -9.82 -15.97 -8.31
N GLN A 21 -8.61 -15.40 -8.41
CA GLN A 21 -8.40 -14.02 -8.85
C GLN A 21 -8.88 -13.76 -10.30
N GLU A 22 -9.03 -14.77 -11.14
CA GLU A 22 -9.47 -14.58 -12.52
C GLU A 22 -10.93 -14.16 -12.60
N SER A 23 -11.73 -14.57 -11.62
CA SER A 23 -13.10 -14.07 -11.46
C SER A 23 -13.12 -12.56 -11.21
N CYS A 24 -12.17 -12.05 -10.41
CA CYS A 24 -12.02 -10.62 -10.14
C CYS A 24 -11.48 -9.86 -11.35
N ARG A 25 -10.56 -10.46 -12.11
CA ARG A 25 -9.85 -9.81 -13.24
C ARG A 25 -10.80 -9.27 -14.30
N SER A 26 -11.92 -9.94 -14.54
CA SER A 26 -12.93 -9.52 -15.53
C SER A 26 -13.42 -8.08 -15.37
N CYS A 27 -13.39 -7.54 -14.14
CA CYS A 27 -13.77 -6.17 -13.82
C CYS A 27 -12.65 -5.36 -13.14
N HIS A 28 -11.71 -6.03 -12.48
CA HIS A 28 -10.63 -5.42 -11.69
C HIS A 28 -9.24 -5.77 -12.25
N GLU A 29 -9.09 -5.75 -13.57
CA GLU A 29 -7.89 -6.18 -14.29
C GLU A 29 -6.60 -5.59 -13.71
N GLN A 30 -6.52 -4.26 -13.56
CA GLN A 30 -5.33 -3.60 -13.04
C GLN A 30 -5.04 -3.97 -11.57
N ALA A 31 -6.07 -4.17 -10.74
CA ALA A 31 -5.88 -4.59 -9.35
C ALA A 31 -5.31 -6.00 -9.29
N VAL A 32 -5.83 -6.92 -10.10
CA VAL A 32 -5.30 -8.29 -10.19
C VAL A 32 -3.88 -8.28 -10.75
N ASP A 33 -3.62 -7.54 -11.82
CA ASP A 33 -2.28 -7.44 -12.41
C ASP A 33 -1.25 -6.92 -11.41
N THR A 34 -1.55 -5.82 -10.72
CA THR A 34 -0.61 -5.24 -9.75
C THR A 34 -0.45 -6.13 -8.52
N PHE A 35 -1.52 -6.76 -8.04
CA PHE A 35 -1.44 -7.74 -6.94
C PHE A 35 -0.46 -8.88 -7.27
N LEU A 36 -0.56 -9.45 -8.47
CA LEU A 36 0.30 -10.55 -8.94
C LEU A 36 1.78 -10.13 -9.10
N LEU A 37 2.08 -8.83 -9.18
CA LEU A 37 3.45 -8.31 -9.21
C LEU A 37 4.03 -8.03 -7.81
N GLY A 38 3.19 -8.02 -6.77
CA GLY A 38 3.62 -7.80 -5.38
C GLY A 38 4.02 -9.10 -4.68
N LYS A 39 4.75 -8.99 -3.56
CA LYS A 39 5.14 -10.17 -2.76
C LYS A 39 3.95 -10.99 -2.27
N HIS A 40 2.77 -10.39 -2.12
CA HIS A 40 1.55 -11.09 -1.72
C HIS A 40 0.96 -11.97 -2.84
N GLY A 41 1.04 -11.54 -4.10
CA GLY A 41 0.46 -12.25 -5.25
C GLY A 41 1.45 -13.00 -6.13
N ILE A 42 2.76 -12.74 -6.01
CA ILE A 42 3.78 -13.29 -6.94
C ILE A 42 3.78 -14.82 -7.00
N ARG A 43 3.46 -15.50 -5.90
CA ARG A 43 3.37 -16.97 -5.90
C ARG A 43 2.30 -17.48 -6.86
N LEU A 44 1.13 -16.85 -6.88
CA LEU A 44 0.04 -17.20 -7.78
C LEU A 44 0.41 -16.94 -9.24
N ARG A 45 1.13 -15.84 -9.50
CA ARG A 45 1.65 -15.52 -10.84
C ARG A 45 2.58 -16.61 -11.38
N GLU A 46 3.38 -17.20 -10.51
CA GLU A 46 4.32 -18.28 -10.85
C GLU A 46 3.68 -19.69 -10.76
N GLY A 47 2.34 -19.79 -10.70
CA GLY A 47 1.62 -21.06 -10.65
C GLY A 47 1.79 -21.84 -9.34
N GLN A 48 2.24 -21.18 -8.26
CA GLN A 48 2.36 -21.77 -6.94
C GLN A 48 1.11 -21.54 -6.09
N THR A 49 1.05 -22.20 -4.93
CA THR A 49 -0.01 -21.98 -3.94
C THR A 49 0.01 -20.54 -3.40
N PRO A 50 -1.15 -20.00 -2.95
CA PRO A 50 -1.21 -18.72 -2.25
C PRO A 50 -0.13 -18.56 -1.18
N LEU A 51 0.34 -17.34 -0.95
CA LEU A 51 1.22 -17.05 0.18
C LEU A 51 0.47 -17.32 1.49
N THR A 52 1.14 -17.88 2.48
CA THR A 52 0.67 -17.91 3.86
C THR A 52 1.72 -17.26 4.77
N PRO A 53 1.32 -16.68 5.92
CA PRO A 53 2.26 -16.09 6.86
C PRO A 53 3.36 -17.05 7.35
N ALA A 54 3.11 -18.37 7.38
CA ALA A 54 4.13 -19.37 7.71
C ALA A 54 5.35 -19.40 6.76
N LEU A 55 5.19 -18.90 5.53
CA LEU A 55 6.26 -18.80 4.53
C LEU A 55 7.01 -17.46 4.60
N ALA A 56 6.54 -16.51 5.40
CA ALA A 56 7.11 -15.18 5.47
C ALA A 56 8.44 -15.16 6.24
N ARG A 57 9.31 -14.22 5.86
CA ARG A 57 10.56 -13.93 6.60
C ARG A 57 10.39 -12.86 7.68
N LEU A 58 9.33 -12.06 7.60
CA LEU A 58 9.03 -11.06 8.61
C LEU A 58 8.31 -11.74 9.80
N PRO A 59 8.38 -11.16 11.01
CA PRO A 59 7.54 -11.56 12.12
C PRO A 59 6.05 -11.52 11.74
N MET A 60 5.38 -12.66 11.91
CA MET A 60 3.95 -12.83 11.65
C MET A 60 3.25 -13.39 12.87
N LYS A 61 1.93 -13.21 12.94
CA LYS A 61 1.08 -13.82 13.97
C LYS A 61 0.96 -15.33 13.74
N ALA A 62 1.18 -16.12 14.79
CA ALA A 62 1.17 -17.57 14.71
C ALA A 62 -0.21 -18.12 14.32
N GLU A 63 -1.26 -17.52 14.85
CA GLU A 63 -2.66 -17.83 14.54
C GLU A 63 -3.05 -17.58 13.07
N ALA A 64 -2.26 -16.78 12.34
CA ALA A 64 -2.49 -16.48 10.93
C ALA A 64 -1.70 -17.39 9.97
N HIS A 65 -0.87 -18.32 10.47
CA HIS A 65 0.07 -19.11 9.65
C HIS A 65 -0.57 -19.88 8.49
N ASP A 66 -1.82 -20.33 8.66
CA ASP A 66 -2.56 -21.10 7.64
C ASP A 66 -3.47 -20.23 6.76
N LEU A 67 -3.52 -18.92 7.00
CA LEU A 67 -4.34 -18.00 6.21
C LEU A 67 -3.74 -17.82 4.82
N GLN A 68 -4.55 -18.11 3.79
CA GLN A 68 -4.15 -17.95 2.40
C GLN A 68 -4.35 -16.50 1.93
N MET A 69 -3.33 -15.95 1.30
CA MET A 69 -3.36 -14.64 0.68
C MET A 69 -4.05 -14.68 -0.68
N THR A 70 -5.23 -14.08 -0.76
CA THR A 70 -6.11 -14.01 -1.93
C THR A 70 -6.74 -12.61 -2.04
N CYS A 71 -7.50 -12.34 -3.10
CA CYS A 71 -8.19 -11.05 -3.26
C CYS A 71 -9.19 -10.76 -2.12
N ALA A 72 -9.79 -11.78 -1.50
CA ALA A 72 -10.75 -11.62 -0.41
C ALA A 72 -10.08 -11.58 0.98
N THR A 73 -8.75 -11.59 1.06
CA THR A 73 -8.03 -11.60 2.35
C THR A 73 -7.99 -10.23 3.00
N CYS A 74 -7.92 -9.15 2.21
CA CYS A 74 -7.82 -7.79 2.74
C CYS A 74 -9.18 -7.11 2.91
N HIS A 75 -10.11 -7.35 1.99
CA HIS A 75 -11.46 -6.78 2.02
C HIS A 75 -12.49 -7.85 1.68
N ASP A 76 -13.70 -7.69 2.20
CA ASP A 76 -14.83 -8.56 1.86
C ASP A 76 -15.27 -8.32 0.41
N ALA A 77 -15.29 -9.37 -0.40
CA ALA A 77 -15.74 -9.31 -1.79
C ALA A 77 -17.25 -9.03 -1.93
N HIS A 78 -18.03 -9.19 -0.86
CA HIS A 78 -19.47 -8.91 -0.82
C HIS A 78 -19.80 -7.53 -0.23
N SER A 79 -18.79 -6.72 0.10
CA SER A 79 -18.95 -5.40 0.68
C SER A 79 -18.19 -4.35 -0.11
N VAL A 80 -18.74 -3.15 -0.17
CA VAL A 80 -18.03 -1.97 -0.69
C VAL A 80 -17.19 -1.28 0.38
N ASN A 81 -17.29 -1.70 1.64
CA ASN A 81 -16.55 -1.11 2.74
C ASN A 81 -15.09 -1.57 2.72
N THR A 82 -14.19 -0.61 2.52
CA THR A 82 -12.74 -0.86 2.42
C THR A 82 -11.97 -0.34 3.62
N VAL A 83 -12.64 0.24 4.64
CA VAL A 83 -11.96 0.80 5.82
C VAL A 83 -11.18 -0.26 6.59
N GLN A 84 -11.71 -1.48 6.65
CA GLN A 84 -11.06 -2.65 7.25
C GLN A 84 -9.73 -2.98 6.55
N ALA A 85 -9.69 -2.84 5.22
CA ALA A 85 -8.52 -3.14 4.40
C ALA A 85 -7.41 -2.10 4.52
N ALA A 86 -7.69 -0.94 5.12
CA ALA A 86 -6.73 0.14 5.23
C ALA A 86 -5.61 -0.15 6.25
N VAL A 87 -5.95 -0.83 7.36
CA VAL A 87 -5.03 -1.13 8.47
C VAL A 87 -5.28 -2.52 9.05
N ASP A 88 -6.50 -2.77 9.50
CA ASP A 88 -6.83 -3.91 10.37
C ASP A 88 -6.56 -5.28 9.70
N SER A 89 -6.87 -5.42 8.40
CA SER A 89 -6.56 -6.65 7.66
C SER A 89 -5.07 -6.92 7.54
N CYS A 90 -4.23 -5.88 7.48
CA CYS A 90 -2.78 -6.01 7.47
C CYS A 90 -2.29 -6.58 8.81
N LEU A 91 -2.80 -6.01 9.91
CA LEU A 91 -2.47 -6.41 11.29
C LEU A 91 -3.10 -7.75 11.70
N THR A 92 -3.93 -8.36 10.86
CA THR A 92 -4.36 -9.75 11.05
C THR A 92 -3.20 -10.74 10.86
N CYS A 93 -2.22 -10.41 10.01
CA CYS A 93 -1.04 -11.25 9.75
C CYS A 93 0.25 -10.66 10.30
N HIS A 94 0.47 -9.37 10.06
CA HIS A 94 1.73 -8.69 10.40
C HIS A 94 1.92 -8.54 11.91
N ASN A 95 3.14 -8.80 12.37
CA ASN A 95 3.53 -8.71 13.77
C ASN A 95 4.95 -8.15 13.94
N ASP A 96 5.45 -7.44 12.94
CA ASP A 96 6.74 -6.76 12.96
C ASP A 96 6.61 -5.40 13.68
N SER A 97 7.70 -4.88 14.27
CA SER A 97 7.61 -3.68 15.11
C SER A 97 7.16 -2.46 14.31
N HIS A 98 7.56 -2.30 13.05
CA HIS A 98 7.01 -1.28 12.15
C HIS A 98 5.48 -1.32 12.08
N SER A 99 4.89 -2.49 11.83
CA SER A 99 3.43 -2.64 11.74
C SER A 99 2.74 -2.35 13.08
N LEU A 100 3.30 -2.82 14.19
CA LEU A 100 2.72 -2.66 15.53
C LEU A 100 2.85 -1.22 16.05
N ASN A 101 3.86 -0.48 15.61
CA ASN A 101 4.07 0.91 16.00
C ASN A 101 3.11 1.88 15.29
N TYR A 102 2.38 1.45 14.26
CA TYR A 102 1.44 2.32 13.54
C TYR A 102 0.46 3.02 14.49
N GLU A 103 -0.11 2.30 15.47
CA GLU A 103 -1.08 2.86 16.43
C GLU A 103 -0.52 4.00 17.28
N ASN A 104 0.81 4.07 17.44
CA ASN A 104 1.48 5.14 18.19
C ASN A 104 1.81 6.37 17.33
N SER A 105 1.54 6.31 16.02
CA SER A 105 1.88 7.38 15.08
C SER A 105 0.80 8.45 15.00
N ARG A 106 1.19 9.66 14.60
CA ARG A 106 0.25 10.74 14.25
C ARG A 106 -0.65 10.40 13.07
N HIS A 107 -0.21 9.51 12.19
CA HIS A 107 -1.03 9.02 11.09
C HIS A 107 -2.21 8.19 11.60
N ALA A 108 -2.00 7.34 12.60
CA ALA A 108 -3.08 6.58 13.22
C ALA A 108 -4.08 7.47 13.97
N ASP A 109 -3.59 8.48 14.70
CA ASP A 109 -4.45 9.48 15.37
C ASP A 109 -5.43 10.13 14.37
N LEU A 110 -4.94 10.54 13.21
CA LEU A 110 -5.75 11.16 12.15
C LEU A 110 -6.68 10.14 11.48
N PHE A 111 -6.19 8.92 11.22
CA PHE A 111 -6.99 7.85 10.63
C PHE A 111 -8.15 7.42 11.52
N ALA A 112 -8.03 7.52 12.84
CA ALA A 112 -9.09 7.15 13.78
C ALA A 112 -10.41 7.90 13.51
N ALA A 113 -10.34 9.16 13.09
CA ALA A 113 -11.50 9.96 12.72
C ALA A 113 -12.21 9.45 11.45
N ASP A 114 -11.46 8.80 10.55
CA ASP A 114 -11.98 8.28 9.28
C ASP A 114 -12.59 6.89 9.37
N ARG A 115 -12.40 6.19 10.50
CA ARG A 115 -12.92 4.82 10.70
C ARG A 115 -14.44 4.74 10.62
N THR A 116 -15.15 5.87 10.74
CA THR A 116 -16.61 5.94 10.58
C THR A 116 -17.06 5.99 9.12
N LEU A 117 -16.14 6.19 8.17
CA LEU A 117 -16.43 6.26 6.74
C LEU A 117 -16.29 4.87 6.07
N PRO A 118 -17.10 4.54 5.04
CA PRO A 118 -16.94 3.30 4.28
C PRO A 118 -15.61 3.20 3.50
N GLN A 119 -14.93 4.33 3.33
CA GLN A 119 -13.61 4.44 2.72
C GLN A 119 -12.80 5.53 3.44
N PRO A 120 -11.47 5.37 3.61
CA PRO A 120 -10.63 6.42 4.19
C PRO A 120 -10.65 7.71 3.38
N SER A 121 -10.52 8.87 4.04
CA SER A 121 -10.36 10.16 3.36
C SER A 121 -9.02 10.26 2.64
N GLY A 122 -8.93 11.19 1.70
CA GLY A 122 -7.68 11.46 0.96
C GLY A 122 -6.56 12.04 1.83
N SER A 123 -6.90 12.61 3.00
CA SER A 123 -5.94 13.15 3.97
C SER A 123 -5.44 12.13 4.98
N SER A 124 -6.04 10.93 5.02
CA SER A 124 -5.63 9.89 5.95
C SER A 124 -4.53 8.99 5.40
N VAL A 125 -3.57 8.73 6.28
CA VAL A 125 -2.48 7.80 6.03
C VAL A 125 -2.77 6.51 6.78
N SER A 126 -2.63 5.39 6.11
CA SER A 126 -2.87 4.03 6.60
C SER A 126 -1.83 3.09 6.00
N CYS A 127 -1.79 1.83 6.43
CA CYS A 127 -0.94 0.81 5.83
C CYS A 127 -1.16 0.75 4.30
N ALA A 128 -2.42 0.74 3.86
CA ALA A 128 -2.77 0.74 2.45
C ALA A 128 -2.34 2.03 1.74
N THR A 129 -2.41 3.19 2.38
CA THR A 129 -1.97 4.46 1.74
C THR A 129 -0.47 4.42 1.38
N CYS A 130 0.38 3.86 2.25
CA CYS A 130 1.82 3.77 2.02
C CYS A 130 2.21 2.62 1.09
N HIS A 131 1.65 1.43 1.32
CA HIS A 131 2.08 0.21 0.61
C HIS A 131 1.29 -0.07 -0.67
N LEU A 132 0.11 0.53 -0.84
CA LEU A 132 -0.79 0.37 -1.98
C LEU A 132 -1.19 1.76 -2.53
N PRO A 133 -0.22 2.54 -3.04
CA PRO A 133 -0.47 3.94 -3.39
C PRO A 133 -1.53 4.05 -4.49
N ARG A 134 -2.26 5.17 -4.46
CA ARG A 134 -3.23 5.54 -5.48
C ARG A 134 -2.50 6.20 -6.65
N HIS A 135 -2.94 5.89 -7.86
CA HIS A 135 -2.44 6.50 -9.09
C HIS A 135 -3.62 7.02 -9.92
N GLU A 136 -3.43 8.15 -10.58
CA GLU A 136 -4.39 8.63 -11.56
C GLU A 136 -4.06 8.04 -12.93
N LEU A 137 -5.07 7.44 -13.56
CA LEU A 137 -5.02 7.02 -14.95
C LEU A 137 -5.86 7.99 -15.78
N GLN A 138 -5.24 8.64 -16.74
CA GLN A 138 -5.94 9.47 -17.73
C GLN A 138 -6.63 8.55 -18.74
N LYS A 139 -7.94 8.72 -18.90
CA LYS A 139 -8.77 7.98 -19.86
C LYS A 139 -9.57 8.99 -20.68
N GLY A 140 -8.99 9.46 -21.78
CA GLY A 140 -9.53 10.58 -22.55
C GLY A 140 -9.48 11.86 -21.73
N ASP A 141 -10.62 12.55 -21.60
CA ASP A 141 -10.75 13.81 -20.85
C ASP A 141 -11.05 13.61 -19.35
N SER A 142 -11.01 12.38 -18.84
CA SER A 142 -11.31 12.06 -17.44
C SER A 142 -10.14 11.35 -16.76
N SER A 143 -9.87 11.70 -15.51
CA SER A 143 -8.96 10.95 -14.64
C SER A 143 -9.73 9.95 -13.79
N ILE A 144 -9.18 8.74 -13.65
CA ILE A 144 -9.70 7.71 -12.76
C ILE A 144 -8.61 7.39 -11.75
N THR A 145 -8.95 7.46 -10.45
CA THR A 145 -8.05 7.04 -9.38
C THR A 145 -8.13 5.54 -9.19
N LEU A 146 -6.97 4.87 -9.24
CA LEU A 146 -6.84 3.42 -9.12
C LEU A 146 -5.83 3.10 -8.02
N VAL A 147 -6.08 2.03 -7.28
CA VAL A 147 -5.17 1.55 -6.23
C VAL A 147 -4.19 0.55 -6.82
N ASN A 148 -2.90 0.77 -6.60
CA ASN A 148 -1.87 -0.19 -6.96
C ASN A 148 -1.83 -1.31 -5.91
N HIS A 149 -2.24 -2.52 -6.27
CA HIS A 149 -2.29 -3.65 -5.34
C HIS A 149 -0.93 -4.36 -5.17
N ASN A 150 0.14 -3.84 -5.78
CA ASN A 150 1.50 -4.31 -5.53
C ASN A 150 1.99 -3.75 -4.19
N ASN A 151 1.83 -4.54 -3.12
CA ASN A 151 2.22 -4.17 -1.75
C ASN A 151 3.71 -3.89 -1.54
N THR A 152 4.53 -4.11 -2.55
CA THR A 152 5.97 -3.83 -2.52
C THR A 152 6.41 -2.77 -3.50
N TYR A 153 5.47 -2.14 -4.21
CA TYR A 153 5.76 -1.15 -5.23
C TYR A 153 6.59 0.00 -4.66
N THR A 154 6.23 0.55 -3.50
CA THR A 154 6.91 1.72 -2.92
C THR A 154 8.16 1.37 -2.10
N LEU A 155 8.50 0.08 -1.95
CA LEU A 155 9.59 -0.34 -1.08
C LEU A 155 10.98 -0.27 -1.73
N LEU A 156 11.06 -0.44 -3.06
CA LEU A 156 12.34 -0.49 -3.77
C LEU A 156 12.28 0.24 -5.14
N PRO A 157 13.08 1.30 -5.34
CA PRO A 157 13.90 1.98 -4.32
C PRO A 157 13.00 2.73 -3.30
N ARG A 158 13.51 2.94 -2.08
CA ARG A 158 12.73 3.51 -0.96
C ARG A 158 12.20 4.91 -1.23
N ASP A 159 12.93 5.72 -2.00
CA ASP A 159 12.53 7.07 -2.42
C ASP A 159 11.29 7.09 -3.33
N ARG A 160 10.90 5.95 -3.92
CA ARG A 160 9.63 5.86 -4.64
C ARG A 160 8.44 6.17 -3.71
N MET A 161 8.52 5.77 -2.44
CA MET A 161 7.51 6.12 -1.43
C MET A 161 7.37 7.64 -1.26
N VAL A 162 8.49 8.36 -1.26
CA VAL A 162 8.51 9.82 -1.08
C VAL A 162 7.65 10.49 -2.14
N LYS A 163 7.90 10.15 -3.41
CA LYS A 163 7.15 10.73 -4.53
C LYS A 163 5.70 10.27 -4.57
N ALA A 164 5.44 9.00 -4.28
CA ALA A 164 4.09 8.43 -4.44
C ALA A 164 3.15 8.75 -3.28
N VAL A 165 3.70 9.00 -2.08
CA VAL A 165 2.93 9.06 -0.84
C VAL A 165 3.26 10.30 -0.03
N CYS A 166 4.49 10.42 0.47
CA CYS A 166 4.85 11.43 1.47
C CYS A 166 4.67 12.87 0.96
N MET A 167 5.07 13.12 -0.30
CA MET A 167 5.00 14.44 -0.93
C MET A 167 3.58 14.92 -1.25
N ASN A 168 2.56 14.09 -1.06
CA ASN A 168 1.17 14.54 -1.16
C ASN A 168 0.77 15.45 0.03
N CYS A 169 1.55 15.42 1.13
CA CYS A 169 1.26 16.21 2.33
C CYS A 169 2.50 16.89 2.96
N HIS A 170 3.70 16.34 2.76
CA HIS A 170 4.95 16.83 3.35
C HIS A 170 5.89 17.44 2.31
N GLY A 171 6.79 18.31 2.79
CA GLY A 171 7.89 18.82 1.97
C GLY A 171 8.86 17.71 1.54
N VAL A 172 9.55 17.93 0.41
CA VAL A 172 10.50 16.95 -0.16
C VAL A 172 11.62 16.61 0.83
N GLU A 173 12.27 17.60 1.44
CA GLU A 173 13.37 17.39 2.38
C GLU A 173 12.93 16.61 3.62
N TYR A 174 11.80 17.00 4.22
CA TYR A 174 11.20 16.27 5.35
C TYR A 174 10.95 14.80 4.99
N SER A 175 10.39 14.55 3.81
CA SER A 175 10.02 13.20 3.35
C SER A 175 11.26 12.32 3.12
N TYR A 176 12.30 12.87 2.48
CA TYR A 176 13.56 12.16 2.26
C TYR A 176 14.28 11.90 3.58
N ASN A 177 14.40 12.90 4.45
CA ASN A 177 14.98 12.74 5.77
C ASN A 177 14.22 11.69 6.60
N SER A 178 12.91 11.54 6.41
CA SER A 178 12.09 10.54 7.11
C SER A 178 12.27 9.12 6.58
N ILE A 179 12.18 8.90 5.27
CA ILE A 179 12.18 7.53 4.70
C ILE A 179 13.55 6.83 4.80
N PHE A 180 14.62 7.61 4.93
CA PHE A 180 16.00 7.13 5.05
C PHE A 180 16.49 7.02 6.50
N ASP A 181 15.68 7.43 7.48
CA ASP A 181 15.92 7.20 8.91
C ASP A 181 15.32 5.84 9.31
N ASP A 182 16.16 4.80 9.40
CA ASP A 182 15.71 3.43 9.70
C ASP A 182 14.99 3.33 11.06
N ALA A 183 15.40 4.13 12.05
CA ALA A 183 14.74 4.14 13.37
C ALA A 183 13.33 4.73 13.26
N LEU A 184 13.17 5.79 12.46
CA LEU A 184 11.86 6.39 12.21
C LEU A 184 10.95 5.48 11.38
N VAL A 185 11.50 4.77 10.39
CA VAL A 185 10.75 3.75 9.64
C VAL A 185 10.25 2.68 10.60
N GLU A 186 11.10 2.12 11.45
CA GLU A 186 10.69 1.11 12.43
C GLU A 186 9.64 1.64 13.43
N ALA A 187 9.71 2.92 13.79
CA ALA A 187 8.73 3.59 14.67
C ALA A 187 7.42 4.00 13.95
N ASN A 188 7.28 3.68 12.66
CA ASN A 188 6.13 4.08 11.82
C ASN A 188 5.91 5.60 11.77
N PHE A 189 7.00 6.37 11.69
CA PHE A 189 6.96 7.83 11.54
C PHE A 189 6.18 8.54 12.66
N ASP A 190 6.36 8.10 13.91
CA ASP A 190 5.70 8.64 15.11
C ASP A 190 6.21 10.03 15.54
N GLN A 191 7.33 10.47 14.98
CA GLN A 191 7.98 11.75 15.29
C GLN A 191 8.61 12.41 14.04
N PRO A 192 9.06 13.66 14.13
CA PRO A 192 9.84 14.29 13.06
C PRO A 192 11.18 13.59 12.79
N PRO A 193 11.72 13.66 11.56
CA PRO A 193 12.99 13.03 11.22
C PRO A 193 14.15 13.64 11.99
N SER A 194 15.04 12.77 12.47
CA SER A 194 16.29 13.17 13.12
C SER A 194 17.45 13.28 12.12
N LEU A 195 17.35 12.53 11.01
CA LEU A 195 18.31 12.54 9.92
C LEU A 195 18.23 13.87 9.14
N SER A 196 19.38 14.38 8.74
CA SER A 196 19.51 15.47 7.78
C SER A 196 20.42 15.02 6.64
N LEU A 197 19.85 14.81 5.45
CA LEU A 197 20.62 14.36 4.29
C LEU A 197 21.41 15.53 3.69
N GLU A 198 22.74 15.36 3.60
CA GLU A 198 23.67 16.33 3.01
C GLU A 198 23.30 16.74 1.57
N THR A 199 22.56 15.88 0.84
CA THR A 199 22.07 16.18 -0.50
C THR A 199 21.27 17.48 -0.56
N PHE A 200 20.48 17.81 0.46
CA PHE A 200 19.72 19.06 0.46
C PHE A 200 20.60 20.29 0.71
N ASP A 201 21.68 20.15 1.49
CA ASP A 201 22.69 21.20 1.64
C ASP A 201 23.44 21.43 0.33
N MET A 202 23.79 20.36 -0.38
CA MET A 202 24.40 20.44 -1.71
C MET A 202 23.47 21.12 -2.73
N VAL A 203 22.17 20.81 -2.71
CA VAL A 203 21.18 21.45 -3.59
C VAL A 203 21.06 22.94 -3.27
N ARG A 204 20.98 23.33 -1.99
CA ARG A 204 20.97 24.75 -1.57
C ARG A 204 22.20 25.49 -2.06
N ALA A 205 23.40 24.94 -1.80
CA ALA A 205 24.66 25.53 -2.25
C ALA A 205 24.78 25.61 -3.79
N PHE A 206 24.16 24.67 -4.52
CA PHE A 206 24.10 24.73 -5.98
C PHE A 206 23.17 25.84 -6.47
N GLU A 207 21.98 25.97 -5.88
CA GLU A 207 21.04 27.04 -6.25
C GLU A 207 21.59 28.43 -5.92
N GLU A 208 22.26 28.63 -4.78
CA GLU A 208 22.93 29.89 -4.42
C GLU A 208 23.95 30.32 -5.48
N LYS A 209 24.83 29.41 -5.91
CA LYS A 209 25.79 29.67 -6.99
C LYS A 209 25.10 30.05 -8.29
N ARG A 210 23.99 29.38 -8.61
CA ARG A 210 23.23 29.60 -9.83
C ARG A 210 22.54 30.96 -9.83
N THR A 211 22.00 31.39 -8.69
CA THR A 211 21.39 32.72 -8.54
C THR A 211 22.42 33.84 -8.56
N ASP A 212 23.58 33.66 -7.92
CA ASP A 212 24.66 34.66 -7.91
C ASP A 212 25.26 34.88 -9.32
N SER A 213 25.34 33.82 -10.12
CA SER A 213 25.84 33.88 -11.50
C SER A 213 24.87 34.50 -12.53
N GLY A 214 23.63 34.81 -12.14
CA GLY A 214 22.60 35.42 -13.00
C GLY A 214 22.39 36.92 -12.78
N SER A 215 23.20 37.53 -11.91
CA SER A 215 23.14 38.95 -11.53
C SER A 215 24.23 39.84 -12.14
N GLU A 216 24.97 39.34 -13.14
CA GLU A 216 25.90 40.10 -14.01
C GLU A 216 25.33 40.27 -15.43
#